data_AF-A0A923Q1S9-F1
#
_entry.id   AF-A0A923Q1S9-F1
#
_cell.length_a   1.000
_cell.length_b   1.000
_cell.length_c   1.000
_cell.angle_alpha   90.00
_cell.angle_beta   90.00
_cell.angle_gamma   90.00
#
_symmetry.space_group_name_H-M   'P 1'
#
loop_
_entity.id
_entity.type
_entity.pdbx_description
1 polymer ?
#
loop_
_entity_poly.entity_id
_entity_poly.type
_entity_poly.pdbx_seq_one_letter_code
_entity_poly.pdbx_strand_id
1 'polypeptide(L)'
;MQITNKPDTAVQEEHKAGTGFMLSLSEAIKNFQEYGCYTKNLSAKEDHFECNSGQYKLYPANFEVDKMIRFENSSDPDDNSILYAITDPTQNIKGLYVEGYGAGQPSLSREMIDKLKTHAEELSHESSDAH
;
A
#
# COMPACT_ATOMS: atom_id res chain seq x y z
N MET A 1 42.55 -1.47 5.12
CA MET A 1 41.57 -2.49 4.72
C MET A 1 40.26 -2.19 5.44
N GLN A 2 39.20 -2.05 4.65
CA GLN A 2 37.77 -2.05 5.01
C GLN A 2 37.26 -0.95 5.94
N ILE A 3 36.77 0.10 5.29
CA ILE A 3 35.69 0.98 5.73
C ILE A 3 34.43 0.15 6.04
N THR A 4 34.05 0.04 7.30
CA THR A 4 32.72 -0.48 7.68
C THR A 4 31.80 0.69 8.00
N ASN A 5 31.34 1.35 6.95
CA ASN A 5 30.15 2.18 7.01
C ASN A 5 28.94 1.26 7.19
N LYS A 6 28.46 1.11 8.44
CA LYS A 6 27.07 0.73 8.69
C LYS A 6 26.30 2.05 8.84
N PRO A 7 25.42 2.42 7.90
CA PRO A 7 24.55 3.56 8.11
C PRO A 7 23.51 3.21 9.18
N ASP A 8 23.64 3.92 10.31
CA ASP A 8 22.59 4.55 11.09
C ASP A 8 21.19 3.89 11.04
N THR A 9 20.93 3.03 12.02
CA THR A 9 19.57 2.69 12.43
C THR A 9 18.99 3.89 13.17
N ALA A 10 18.61 4.94 12.44
CA ALA A 10 17.76 6.00 12.96
C ALA A 10 16.32 5.46 13.06
N VAL A 11 16.05 4.74 14.15
CA VAL A 11 14.70 4.64 14.69
C VAL A 11 14.31 6.03 15.15
N GLN A 12 13.56 6.75 14.31
CA GLN A 12 13.03 8.06 14.65
C GLN A 12 11.95 7.90 15.72
N GLU A 13 12.23 8.44 16.91
CA GLU A 13 11.32 8.51 18.06
C GLU A 13 10.22 9.57 17.83
N GLU A 14 9.00 9.12 18.13
CA GLU A 14 7.82 9.82 18.65
C GLU A 14 7.64 11.33 18.46
N HIS A 15 6.62 11.69 17.67
CA HIS A 15 5.83 12.91 17.87
C HIS A 15 4.35 12.53 18.07
N LYS A 16 3.89 12.53 19.34
CA LYS A 16 2.46 12.50 19.70
C LYS A 16 1.90 13.92 19.74
N ALA A 17 0.95 14.25 18.87
CA ALA A 17 -0.14 15.21 19.15
C ALA A 17 -1.20 15.20 18.03
N GLY A 18 -2.47 15.05 18.43
CA GLY A 18 -3.62 15.41 17.59
C GLY A 18 -4.16 14.28 16.70
N THR A 19 -5.47 14.17 16.62
CA THR A 19 -6.23 13.27 15.75
C THR A 19 -5.69 13.25 14.31
N GLY A 20 -5.08 12.13 13.90
CA GLY A 20 -4.57 11.93 12.54
C GLY A 20 -3.27 11.14 12.57
N PHE A 21 -3.37 9.81 12.56
CA PHE A 21 -2.24 8.87 12.62
C PHE A 21 -1.14 9.23 11.60
N MET A 22 0.00 9.79 12.06
CA MET A 22 1.29 9.69 11.36
C MET A 22 1.79 8.24 11.48
N LEU A 23 1.11 7.30 10.83
CA LEU A 23 1.64 5.95 10.66
C LEU A 23 2.63 5.99 9.51
N SER A 24 3.83 5.43 9.70
CA SER A 24 4.72 5.13 8.59
C SER A 24 4.17 3.97 7.76
N LEU A 25 4.61 3.86 6.49
CA LEU A 25 4.27 2.72 5.62
C LEU A 25 4.51 1.38 6.34
N SER A 26 5.63 1.27 7.05
CA SER A 26 6.02 0.05 7.77
C SER A 26 5.07 -0.29 8.91
N GLU A 27 4.57 0.71 9.64
CA GLU A 27 3.60 0.51 10.73
C GLU A 27 2.21 0.19 10.18
N ALA A 28 1.81 0.83 9.08
CA ALA A 28 0.56 0.51 8.43
C ALA A 28 0.53 -0.96 7.95
N ILE A 29 1.60 -1.43 7.31
CA ILE A 29 1.73 -2.84 6.90
C ILE A 29 1.60 -3.78 8.10
N LYS A 30 2.31 -3.49 9.20
CA LYS A 30 2.21 -4.28 10.43
C LYS A 30 0.79 -4.29 10.99
N ASN A 31 0.13 -3.12 11.04
CA ASN A 31 -1.24 -3.04 11.53
C ASN A 31 -2.22 -3.86 10.67
N PHE A 32 -2.10 -3.80 9.35
CA PHE A 32 -2.91 -4.64 8.46
C PHE A 32 -2.60 -6.13 8.62
N GLN A 33 -1.35 -6.51 8.87
CA GLN A 33 -0.97 -7.90 9.12
C GLN A 33 -1.49 -8.42 10.47
N GLU A 34 -1.31 -7.64 11.54
CA GLU A 34 -1.65 -8.02 12.91
C GLU A 34 -3.16 -7.94 13.19
N TYR A 35 -3.82 -6.84 12.79
CA TYR A 35 -5.23 -6.59 13.09
C TYR A 35 -6.17 -6.89 11.91
N GLY A 36 -5.71 -6.66 10.68
CA GLY A 36 -6.52 -6.86 9.48
C GLY A 36 -6.40 -8.26 8.85
N CYS A 37 -5.49 -9.09 9.34
CA CYS A 37 -5.14 -10.41 8.79
C CYS A 37 -4.70 -10.38 7.31
N TYR A 38 -4.16 -9.26 6.82
CA TYR A 38 -3.61 -9.15 5.46
C TYR A 38 -2.22 -9.78 5.40
N THR A 39 -2.20 -11.11 5.37
CA THR A 39 -0.96 -11.90 5.47
C THR A 39 -0.27 -12.12 4.14
N LYS A 40 -0.92 -11.82 3.01
CA LYS A 40 -0.34 -12.00 1.68
C LYS A 40 0.34 -10.72 1.21
N ASN A 41 1.52 -10.87 0.62
CA ASN A 41 2.16 -9.81 -0.15
C ASN A 41 1.75 -9.99 -1.62
N LEU A 42 1.15 -8.95 -2.19
CA LEU A 42 0.67 -8.93 -3.56
C LEU A 42 1.70 -8.22 -4.43
N SER A 43 2.07 -8.87 -5.53
CA SER A 43 2.88 -8.27 -6.58
C SER A 43 1.99 -7.98 -7.78
N ALA A 44 2.06 -6.76 -8.32
CA ALA A 44 1.31 -6.44 -9.52
C ALA A 44 1.95 -7.05 -10.77
N LYS A 45 1.10 -7.51 -11.68
CA LYS A 45 1.41 -7.82 -13.08
C LYS A 45 0.58 -6.92 -13.99
N GLU A 46 0.77 -7.07 -15.29
CA GLU A 46 0.03 -6.30 -16.30
C GLU A 46 -1.49 -6.37 -16.11
N ASP A 47 -2.06 -7.57 -15.93
CA ASP A 47 -3.51 -7.81 -15.91
C ASP A 47 -4.06 -8.35 -14.58
N HIS A 48 -3.20 -8.65 -13.59
CA HIS A 48 -3.61 -9.23 -12.31
C HIS A 48 -2.60 -8.94 -11.19
N PHE A 49 -3.01 -9.14 -9.93
CA PHE A 49 -2.09 -9.32 -8.82
C PHE A 49 -1.73 -10.79 -8.65
N GLU A 50 -0.49 -11.09 -8.29
CA GLU A 50 -0.05 -12.41 -7.91
C GLU A 50 0.36 -12.47 -6.43
N CYS A 51 0.13 -13.61 -5.79
CA CYS A 51 0.64 -13.85 -4.44
C CYS A 51 1.17 -15.27 -4.29
N ASN A 52 1.96 -15.51 -3.23
CA ASN A 52 2.57 -16.80 -2.92
C ASN A 52 3.38 -17.37 -4.11
N SER A 53 4.22 -16.51 -4.72
CA SER A 53 5.04 -16.84 -5.90
C SER A 53 4.22 -17.29 -7.13
N GLY A 54 3.07 -16.65 -7.38
CA GLY A 54 2.24 -16.92 -8.56
C GLY A 54 1.20 -18.03 -8.39
N GLN A 55 1.06 -18.60 -7.19
CA GLN A 55 0.04 -19.62 -6.94
C GLN A 55 -1.39 -19.06 -7.00
N TYR A 56 -1.57 -17.82 -6.56
CA TYR A 56 -2.85 -17.14 -6.60
C TYR A 56 -2.78 -15.93 -7.53
N LYS A 57 -3.79 -15.78 -8.38
CA LYS A 57 -3.93 -14.70 -9.33
C LYS A 57 -5.25 -13.98 -9.08
N LEU A 58 -5.16 -12.71 -8.72
CA LEU A 58 -6.30 -11.85 -8.43
C LEU A 58 -6.50 -10.90 -9.61
N TYR A 59 -7.47 -11.22 -10.46
CA TYR A 59 -7.87 -10.38 -11.57
C TYR A 59 -8.77 -9.22 -11.08
N PRO A 60 -8.81 -8.07 -11.78
CA PRO A 60 -9.58 -6.89 -11.38
C PRO A 60 -11.09 -7.13 -11.19
N ALA A 61 -11.63 -8.18 -11.82
CA ALA A 61 -13.01 -8.61 -11.62
C ALA A 61 -13.25 -9.39 -10.32
N ASN A 62 -12.20 -9.96 -9.73
CA ASN A 62 -12.31 -10.91 -8.60
C ASN A 62 -11.83 -10.31 -7.27
N PHE A 63 -11.17 -9.15 -7.28
CA PHE A 63 -10.72 -8.49 -6.06
C PHE A 63 -11.44 -7.16 -5.80
N GLU A 64 -11.39 -6.75 -4.54
CA GLU A 64 -11.88 -5.48 -4.03
C GLU A 64 -10.73 -4.74 -3.34
N VAL A 65 -10.70 -3.41 -3.48
CA VAL A 65 -9.74 -2.56 -2.79
C VAL A 65 -10.44 -2.05 -1.53
N ASP A 66 -10.10 -2.63 -0.38
CA ASP A 66 -10.72 -2.24 0.89
C ASP A 66 -10.23 -0.87 1.35
N LYS A 67 -8.96 -0.57 1.10
CA LYS A 67 -8.32 0.68 1.57
C LYS A 67 -7.14 1.07 0.71
N MET A 68 -6.97 2.37 0.53
CA MET A 68 -5.83 2.99 -0.14
C MET A 68 -5.24 4.05 0.79
N ILE A 69 -3.93 3.99 1.03
CA ILE A 69 -3.23 4.96 1.89
C ILE A 69 -1.98 5.42 1.17
N ARG A 70 -1.90 6.71 0.87
CA ARG A 70 -0.69 7.33 0.34
C ARG A 70 0.23 7.74 1.50
N PHE A 71 1.50 7.39 1.37
CA PHE A 71 2.58 7.78 2.27
C PHE A 71 3.58 8.63 1.50
N GLU A 72 3.93 9.77 2.07
CA GLU A 72 5.00 10.62 1.60
C GLU A 72 6.25 10.27 2.40
N ASN A 73 7.35 9.90 1.72
CA ASN A 73 8.59 9.57 2.41
C ASN A 73 9.30 10.87 2.80
N SER A 74 9.70 11.01 4.06
CA SER A 74 10.49 12.15 4.53
C SER A 74 11.87 12.25 3.89
N SER A 75 12.33 11.18 3.21
CA SER A 75 13.65 11.11 2.59
C SER A 75 13.72 11.84 1.25
N ASP A 76 12.63 11.83 0.48
CA ASP A 76 12.54 12.53 -0.80
C ASP A 76 11.05 12.89 -1.03
N PRO A 77 10.69 14.18 -1.17
CA PRO A 77 9.30 14.58 -1.41
C PRO A 77 8.72 14.02 -2.73
N ASP A 78 9.59 13.60 -3.65
CA ASP A 78 9.17 12.92 -4.88
C ASP A 78 8.97 11.40 -4.67
N ASP A 79 9.48 10.82 -3.58
CA ASP A 79 9.32 9.40 -3.23
C ASP A 79 8.02 9.17 -2.45
N ASN A 80 6.95 9.01 -3.21
CA ASN A 80 5.64 8.66 -2.68
C ASN A 80 5.37 7.17 -2.84
N SER A 81 4.80 6.56 -1.81
CA SER A 81 4.38 5.17 -1.81
C SER A 81 2.89 5.06 -1.52
N ILE A 82 2.17 4.19 -2.21
CA ILE A 82 0.75 3.94 -1.99
C ILE A 82 0.58 2.49 -1.53
N LEU A 83 -0.03 2.31 -0.36
CA LEU A 83 -0.44 1.01 0.15
C LEU A 83 -1.89 0.76 -0.21
N TYR A 84 -2.14 -0.35 -0.88
CA TYR A 84 -3.48 -0.86 -1.16
C TYR A 84 -3.72 -2.12 -0.34
N ALA A 85 -4.79 -2.11 0.45
CA ALA A 85 -5.34 -3.29 1.08
C ALA A 85 -6.38 -3.90 0.13
N ILE A 86 -6.13 -5.12 -0.30
CA ILE A 86 -6.91 -5.80 -1.33
C ILE A 86 -7.43 -7.12 -0.77
N THR A 87 -8.70 -7.39 -1.03
CA THR A 87 -9.34 -8.66 -0.70
C THR A 87 -9.90 -9.36 -1.92
N ASP A 88 -9.88 -10.68 -1.90
CA ASP A 88 -10.64 -11.53 -2.81
C ASP A 88 -11.76 -12.19 -1.99
N PRO A 89 -13.02 -11.73 -2.11
CA PRO A 89 -14.13 -12.31 -1.37
C PRO A 89 -14.47 -13.74 -1.84
N THR A 90 -14.07 -14.11 -3.07
CA THR A 90 -14.34 -15.45 -3.64
C THR A 90 -13.39 -16.50 -3.08
N GLN A 91 -12.12 -16.14 -2.87
CA GLN A 91 -11.08 -17.02 -2.33
C GLN A 91 -10.75 -16.76 -0.86
N ASN A 92 -11.40 -15.76 -0.25
CA ASN A 92 -11.12 -15.26 1.10
C ASN A 92 -9.64 -14.93 1.32
N ILE A 93 -9.01 -14.33 0.30
CA ILE A 93 -7.61 -13.91 0.33
C ILE A 93 -7.53 -12.45 0.74
N LYS A 94 -6.63 -12.14 1.67
CA LYS A 94 -6.34 -10.76 2.09
C LYS A 94 -4.87 -10.46 1.85
N GLY A 95 -4.58 -9.45 1.04
CA GLY A 95 -3.21 -9.09 0.69
C GLY A 95 -2.96 -7.59 0.63
N LEU A 96 -1.70 -7.23 0.81
CA LEU A 96 -1.22 -5.85 0.71
C LEU A 96 -0.41 -5.71 -0.57
N TYR A 97 -0.72 -4.68 -1.34
CA TYR A 97 0.07 -4.22 -2.47
C TYR A 97 0.68 -2.86 -2.14
N VAL A 98 1.99 -2.72 -2.36
CA VAL A 98 2.71 -1.45 -2.19
C VAL A 98 3.17 -0.98 -3.55
N GLU A 99 2.67 0.16 -3.98
CA GLU A 99 3.06 0.87 -5.19
C GLU A 99 4.05 1.99 -4.81
N GLY A 100 5.35 1.75 -4.98
CA GLY A 100 6.39 2.78 -4.79
C GLY A 100 6.85 3.34 -6.13
N TYR A 101 7.01 4.67 -6.25
CA TYR A 101 7.55 5.28 -7.46
C TYR A 101 9.03 4.85 -7.66
N GLY A 102 9.27 3.93 -8.60
CA GLY A 102 10.61 3.41 -8.88
C GLY A 102 10.73 2.81 -10.27
N ALA A 103 11.94 2.83 -10.83
CA ALA A 103 12.25 2.26 -12.14
C ALA A 103 12.16 0.72 -12.08
N GLY A 104 11.00 0.18 -12.41
CA GLY A 104 10.71 -1.26 -12.31
C GLY A 104 9.24 -1.59 -12.06
N GLN A 105 8.36 -0.59 -12.00
CA GLN A 105 6.93 -0.85 -11.93
C GLN A 105 6.42 -1.57 -13.19
N PRO A 106 5.58 -2.60 -13.04
CA PRO A 106 4.92 -3.23 -14.17
C PRO A 106 3.98 -2.24 -14.85
N SER A 107 3.94 -2.27 -16.19
CA SER A 107 2.91 -1.56 -16.95
C SER A 107 1.56 -2.19 -16.64
N LEU A 108 0.80 -1.60 -15.72
CA LEU A 108 -0.55 -2.06 -15.41
C LEU A 108 -1.47 -1.80 -16.59
N SER A 109 -2.32 -2.77 -16.87
CA SER A 109 -3.42 -2.65 -17.82
C SER A 109 -4.42 -1.57 -17.35
N ARG A 110 -5.18 -1.05 -18.30
CA ARG A 110 -6.18 -0.03 -18.03
C ARG A 110 -7.21 -0.48 -16.99
N GLU A 111 -7.62 -1.75 -17.03
CA GLU A 111 -8.59 -2.30 -16.08
C GLU A 111 -8.05 -2.30 -14.64
N MET A 112 -6.79 -2.68 -14.45
CA MET A 112 -6.11 -2.62 -13.15
C MET A 112 -6.02 -1.18 -12.64
N ILE A 113 -5.62 -0.25 -13.50
CA ILE A 113 -5.51 1.17 -13.16
C ILE A 113 -6.88 1.75 -12.78
N ASP A 114 -7.91 1.50 -13.58
CA ASP A 114 -9.26 2.02 -13.33
C ASP A 114 -9.84 1.44 -12.02
N LYS A 115 -9.57 0.14 -11.74
CA LYS A 115 -9.97 -0.51 -10.49
C LYS A 115 -9.28 0.12 -9.26
N LEU A 116 -7.97 0.40 -9.34
CA LEU A 116 -7.24 1.04 -8.24
C LEU A 116 -7.65 2.51 -8.04
N LYS A 117 -7.91 3.24 -9.14
CA LYS A 117 -8.30 4.66 -9.10
C LYS A 117 -9.70 4.89 -8.53
N THR A 118 -10.64 4.00 -8.81
CA THR A 118 -12.03 4.13 -8.35
C THR A 118 -12.12 4.31 -6.83
N HIS A 119 -11.20 3.70 -6.08
CA HIS A 119 -11.16 3.78 -4.61
C HIS A 119 -10.20 4.87 -4.08
N ALA A 120 -9.40 5.51 -4.94
CA ALA A 120 -8.50 6.58 -4.54
C ALA A 120 -9.22 7.93 -4.35
N GLU A 121 -10.34 8.14 -5.04
CA GLU A 121 -11.08 9.41 -5.02
C GLU A 121 -12.01 9.56 -3.81
N GLU A 122 -12.36 8.45 -3.14
CA GLU A 122 -13.31 8.41 -2.01
C GLU A 122 -12.77 9.10 -0.75
N LEU A 123 -11.44 9.25 -0.61
CA LEU A 123 -10.80 9.89 0.54
C LEU A 123 -10.68 11.43 0.44
N SER A 124 -11.26 12.05 -0.59
CA SER A 124 -11.21 13.51 -0.79
C SER A 124 -12.52 14.26 -0.49
N HIS A 125 -13.62 13.55 -0.22
CA HIS A 125 -14.97 14.14 -0.09
C HIS A 125 -15.58 14.08 1.31
N GLU A 126 -14.78 14.21 2.38
CA GLU A 126 -15.33 14.44 3.72
C GLU A 126 -14.69 15.68 4.37
N SER A 127 -15.01 16.86 3.84
CA SER A 127 -14.83 18.14 4.53
C SER A 127 -15.75 19.26 3.97
N SER A 128 -17.06 19.05 4.02
CA SER A 128 -18.14 20.07 3.97
C SER A 128 -19.41 19.27 4.22
N ASP A 129 -20.19 19.44 5.28
CA ASP A 129 -20.77 20.67 5.82
C ASP A 129 -21.08 20.47 7.31
N ALA A 130 -20.65 21.41 8.16
CA ALA A 130 -21.34 21.70 9.40
C ALA A 130 -21.77 23.17 9.29
N HIS A 131 -23.05 23.35 8.94
CA HIS A 131 -23.74 24.66 8.92
C HIS A 131 -24.19 25.04 10.33
#